data_AF-A0A2R6EHW2-F1
#
_entry.id   AF-A0A2R6EHW2-F1
#
_cell.length_a   1.000
_cell.length_b   1.000
_cell.length_c   1.000
_cell.angle_alpha   90.00
_cell.angle_beta   90.00
_cell.angle_gamma   90.00
#
_symmetry.space_group_name_H-M   'P 1'
#
loop_
_entity.id
_entity.type
_entity.pdbx_description
1 polymer ?
#
loop_
_entity_poly.entity_id
_entity_poly.type
_entity_poly.pdbx_seq_one_letter_code
_entity_poly.pdbx_strand_id
1 'polypeptide(L)' 'MADEIIGMSGVIQVTQLMTGQHNLLIRAVGRDDEDITRLAERIDGLQLEINDESLVRTEHTAALDFVKVTDDAAVE' A
#
# COMPACT_ATOMS: atom_id res chain seq x y z
N MET A 1 -7.37 -4.06 -13.38
CA MET A 1 -7.36 -2.86 -12.51
C MET A 1 -6.19 -2.89 -11.55
N ALA A 2 -6.13 -3.80 -10.56
CA ALA A 2 -4.96 -3.87 -9.66
C ALA A 2 -3.63 -4.08 -10.42
N ASP A 3 -3.61 -5.02 -11.38
CA ASP A 3 -2.44 -5.28 -12.23
C ASP A 3 -2.05 -4.11 -13.15
N GLU A 4 -3.01 -3.24 -13.47
CA GLU A 4 -2.75 -2.05 -14.29
C GLU A 4 -2.13 -0.94 -13.46
N ILE A 5 -2.63 -0.74 -12.24
CA ILE A 5 -2.17 0.27 -11.29
C ILE A 5 -0.75 -0.05 -10.80
N ILE A 6 -0.43 -1.32 -10.50
CA ILE A 6 0.93 -1.70 -10.08
C ILE A 6 1.98 -1.47 -11.18
N GLY A 7 1.57 -1.38 -12.44
CA GLY A 7 2.43 -1.01 -13.56
C GLY A 7 2.72 0.49 -13.67
N MET A 8 2.04 1.33 -12.88
CA MET A 8 2.25 2.78 -12.91
C MET A 8 3.53 3.15 -12.17
N SER A 9 4.38 3.96 -12.83
CA SER A 9 5.59 4.51 -12.19
C SER A 9 5.25 5.21 -10.87
N GLY A 10 5.95 4.82 -9.81
CA GLY A 10 5.76 5.35 -8.46
C GLY A 10 4.84 4.51 -7.58
N VAL A 11 4.02 3.61 -8.14
CA VAL A 11 3.22 2.67 -7.32
C VAL A 11 4.12 1.54 -6.82
N ILE A 12 4.17 1.38 -5.49
CA ILE A 12 5.00 0.36 -4.84
C ILE A 12 4.18 -0.80 -4.28
N GLN A 13 2.87 -0.59 -4.08
CA GLN A 13 1.99 -1.61 -3.55
C GLN A 13 0.54 -1.35 -3.98
N VAL A 14 -0.14 -2.42 -4.36
CA VAL A 14 -1.60 -2.45 -4.54
C VAL A 14 -2.14 -3.63 -3.76
N THR A 15 -3.06 -3.37 -2.85
CA THR A 15 -3.72 -4.40 -2.03
C THR A 15 -5.20 -4.40 -2.36
N GLN A 16 -5.74 -5.56 -2.74
CA GLN A 16 -7.17 -5.71 -2.99
C GLN A 16 -7.87 -6.20 -1.73
N LEU A 17 -8.90 -5.48 -1.31
CA LEU A 17 -9.74 -5.81 -0.15
C LEU A 17 -11.10 -6.31 -0.63
N MET A 18 -11.68 -7.28 0.09
CA MET A 18 -13.02 -7.83 -0.20
C MET A 18 -14.06 -7.27 0.78
N THR A 19 -14.03 -5.96 0.99
CA THR A 19 -14.85 -5.23 1.99
C THR A 19 -16.10 -4.59 1.38
N GLY A 20 -16.28 -4.67 0.05
CA GLY A 20 -17.43 -4.11 -0.68
C GLY A 20 -17.26 -2.62 -1.02
N GLN A 21 -16.59 -1.86 -0.15
CA GLN A 21 -16.11 -0.49 -0.36
C GLN A 21 -14.60 -0.44 -0.04
N HIS A 22 -13.86 0.53 -0.56
CA HIS A 22 -12.39 0.61 -0.40
C HIS A 22 -11.67 -0.65 -0.91
N ASN A 23 -12.11 -1.17 -2.06
CA ASN A 23 -11.65 -2.47 -2.56
C ASN A 23 -10.18 -2.47 -3.00
N LEU A 24 -9.54 -1.30 -3.11
CA LEU A 24 -8.14 -1.13 -3.46
C LEU A 24 -7.48 -0.17 -2.47
N LEU A 25 -6.35 -0.59 -1.90
CA LEU A 25 -5.42 0.25 -1.16
C LEU A 25 -4.14 0.38 -1.99
N ILE A 26 -3.78 1.60 -2.34
CA ILE A 26 -2.62 1.89 -3.20
C ILE A 26 -1.60 2.65 -2.35
N ARG A 27 -0.34 2.22 -2.40
CA ARG A 27 0.78 2.97 -1.86
C ARG A 27 1.71 3.37 -2.98
N ALA A 28 2.06 4.65 -3.00
CA ALA A 28 2.93 5.22 -4.00
C ALA A 28 3.98 6.15 -3.40
N VAL A 29 5.06 6.34 -4.14
CA VAL A 29 6.19 7.18 -3.78
C VAL A 29 6.53 8.07 -4.98
N GLY A 30 6.56 9.38 -4.74
CA GLY A 30 7.05 10.39 -5.68
C GLY A 30 8.37 11.00 -5.19
N ARG A 31 9.11 11.67 -6.09
CA ARG A 31 10.32 12.42 -5.68
C ARG A 31 9.98 13.78 -5.10
N ASP A 32 8.84 14.34 -5.54
CA ASP A 32 8.28 15.62 -5.13
C ASP A 32 6.75 15.52 -5.08
N ASP A 33 6.10 16.57 -4.58
CA ASP A 33 4.66 16.64 -4.45
C ASP A 33 3.96 16.60 -5.82
N GLU A 34 4.62 17.09 -6.88
CA GLU A 34 4.07 17.11 -8.25
C GLU A 34 3.97 15.71 -8.85
N ASP A 35 4.95 14.84 -8.57
CA ASP A 35 4.91 13.42 -8.91
C ASP A 35 3.72 12.72 -8.25
N ILE A 36 3.38 13.08 -7.00
CA ILE A 36 2.26 12.50 -6.26
C ILE A 36 0.92 12.99 -6.84
N THR A 37 0.77 14.29 -7.08
CA THR A 37 -0.44 14.86 -7.69
C THR A 37 -0.71 14.25 -9.07
N ARG A 38 0.31 14.14 -9.94
CA ARG A 38 0.15 13.48 -11.25
C ARG A 38 -0.32 12.03 -11.15
N LEU A 39 0.14 11.31 -10.13
CA LEU A 39 -0.26 9.93 -9.95
C LEU A 39 -1.71 9.83 -9.46
N ALA A 40 -2.13 10.70 -8.53
CA ALA A 40 -3.50 10.78 -8.07
C ALA A 40 -4.47 11.06 -9.24
N GLU A 41 -4.15 12.04 -10.10
CA GLU A 41 -4.94 12.36 -11.30
C GLU A 41 -5.05 11.17 -12.27
N ARG A 42 -3.97 10.41 -12.45
CA ARG A 42 -3.97 9.21 -13.30
C ARG A 42 -4.84 8.09 -12.72
N ILE A 43 -4.88 7.96 -11.39
CA ILE A 43 -5.73 6.99 -10.70
C ILE A 43 -7.19 7.40 -10.78
N ASP A 44 -7.51 8.68 -10.61
CA ASP A 44 -8.87 9.23 -10.76
C ASP A 44 -9.43 8.97 -12.18
N GLY A 45 -8.56 9.02 -13.20
CA GLY A 45 -8.91 8.68 -14.59
C GLY A 45 -9.33 7.22 -14.83
N LEU A 46 -9.13 6.30 -13.87
CA LEU A 46 -9.47 4.89 -14.01
C LEU A 46 -10.95 4.55 -13.68
N GLN A 47 -11.82 5.55 -13.56
CA GLN A 47 -13.22 5.38 -13.12
C GLN A 47 -13.33 4.73 -11.74
N LEU A 48 -12.31 4.91 -10.91
CA LEU A 48 -12.29 4.47 -9.52
C LEU A 48 -12.66 5.66 -8.63
N GLU A 49 -13.49 5.41 -7.62
CA GLU A 49 -13.77 6.42 -6.60
C GLU A 49 -12.65 6.42 -5.56
N ILE A 50 -11.95 7.54 -5.45
CA ILE A 50 -10.99 7.77 -4.36
C ILE A 50 -11.80 8.04 -3.10
N ASN A 51 -11.80 7.07 -2.18
CA ASN A 51 -12.54 7.18 -0.93
C ASN A 51 -11.76 7.96 0.14
N ASP A 52 -10.44 7.84 0.15
CA ASP A 52 -9.55 8.54 1.08
C ASP A 52 -8.17 8.74 0.43
N GLU A 53 -7.49 9.83 0.78
CA GLU A 53 -6.15 10.18 0.30
C GLU A 53 -5.31 10.72 1.45
N SER A 54 -4.10 10.16 1.63
CA SER A 54 -3.19 10.58 2.69
C SER A 54 -1.78 10.76 2.16
N LEU A 55 -1.21 11.94 2.39
CA LEU A 55 0.17 12.27 2.05
C LEU A 55 1.08 12.01 3.25
N VAL A 56 1.97 11.01 3.12
CA VAL A 56 2.91 10.64 4.17
C VAL A 56 4.25 11.32 3.92
N ARG A 57 4.66 12.22 4.81
CA ARG A 57 5.96 12.90 4.74
C ARG A 57 7.13 12.00 5.16
N THR A 58 6.91 11.14 6.15
CA THR A 58 7.95 10.26 6.69
C THR A 58 7.31 8.99 7.21
N GLU A 59 7.86 7.85 6.79
CA GLU A 59 7.52 6.53 7.30
C GLU A 59 8.79 5.88 7.84
N HIS A 60 8.66 5.20 8.98
CA HIS A 60 9.73 4.38 9.56
C HIS A 60 9.26 2.93 9.61
N THR A 61 10.06 2.02 9.05
CA THR A 61 9.79 0.58 9.08
C THR A 61 10.98 -0.14 9.73
N ALA A 62 10.71 -1.07 10.64
CA ALA A 62 11.70 -1.97 11.22
C ALA A 62 11.50 -3.38 10.67
N ALA A 63 12.59 -4.15 10.58
CA ALA A 63 12.51 -5.56 10.20
C ALA A 63 11.82 -6.37 11.32
N LEU A 64 11.05 -7.39 10.94
CA LEU A 64 10.48 -8.34 11.90
C LEU A 64 11.61 -9.18 12.52
N ASP A 65 11.74 -9.13 13.84
CA ASP A 65 12.63 -9.99 14.61
C ASP A 65 11.84 -11.20 15.16
N PHE A 66 11.86 -12.31 14.43
CA PHE A 66 11.22 -13.54 14.87
C PHE A 66 12.09 -14.23 15.92
N VAL A 67 11.67 -14.21 17.19
CA VAL A 67 12.22 -15.11 18.21
C VAL A 67 11.64 -16.50 17.96
N LYS A 68 12.52 -17.50 17.80
CA LYS A 68 12.12 -18.91 17.66
C LYS A 68 11.30 -19.31 18.88
N VAL A 69 10.02 -19.68 18.69
CA VAL A 69 9.26 -20.39 19.72
C VAL A 69 9.87 -21.78 19.82
N THR A 70 10.71 -21.99 20.83
CA THR A 70 11.09 -23.35 21.25
C THR A 70 9.92 -23.96 21.98
N ASP A 71 9.42 -25.09 21.48
CA ASP A 71 8.57 -26.02 22.23
C ASP A 71 9.35 -26.55 23.44
N ASP A 72 9.45 -25.76 24.51
CA ASP A 72 9.94 -26.20 25.81
C ASP A 72 8.78 -26.48 26.78
N ALA A 73 7.60 -26.74 26.24
CA ALA A 73 6.52 -27.41 26.96
C ALA A 73 6.60 -28.94 26.72
N ALA A 74 7.80 -29.51 26.86
CA ALA A 74 7.90 -30.91 27.24
C ALA A 74 7.45 -30.99 28.70
N VAL A 75 6.17 -31.31 28.84
CA VAL A 75 5.48 -31.68 30.06
C VAL A 75 6.36 -32.62 30.89
N GLU A 76 6.62 -32.27 32.14
CA GLU A 76 6.87 -33.23 33.22
C GLU A 76 5.78 -33.04 34.29
#